data_AF-A0A606NP84-F1
#
_entry.id   AF-A0A606NP84-F1
#
_cell.length_a   1.000
_cell.length_b   1.000
_cell.length_c   1.000
_cell.angle_alpha   90.00
_cell.angle_beta   90.00
_cell.angle_gamma   90.00
#
_symmetry.space_group_name_H-M   'P 1'
#
loop_
_entity.id
_entity.type
_entity.pdbx_description
1 polymer ?
#
loop_
_entity_poly.entity_id
_entity_poly.type
_entity_poly.pdbx_seq_one_letter_code
_entity_poly.pdbx_strand_id
1 'polypeptide(L)'
;MTNIEKLEKIGTELFGPKWITPMARVIGVNELTIRRWLSGKSRVSTTIASELPDALARKFQTVLDIANSDKMRGDDVTIEMIAEIAERYEFADEQNRKAAIDEMNNAVYEVTYLSDLESIAKKWANQPNK
;
A
#
# COMPACT_ATOMS: atom_id res chain seq x y z
N MET A 1 -13.10 -11.82 -27.31
CA MET A 1 -13.34 -10.87 -26.21
C MET A 1 -13.19 -9.45 -26.74
N THR A 2 -14.26 -8.65 -26.70
CA THR A 2 -14.26 -7.25 -27.13
C THR A 2 -13.58 -6.34 -26.10
N ASN A 3 -13.23 -5.10 -26.47
CA ASN A 3 -12.64 -4.13 -25.52
C ASN A 3 -13.60 -3.81 -24.36
N ILE A 4 -14.92 -3.84 -24.60
CA ILE A 4 -15.93 -3.64 -23.57
C ILE A 4 -15.93 -4.81 -22.57
N GLU A 5 -15.94 -6.05 -23.08
CA GLU A 5 -15.89 -7.24 -22.24
C GLU A 5 -14.59 -7.30 -21.41
N LYS A 6 -13.46 -6.87 -21.99
CA LYS A 6 -12.20 -6.73 -21.26
C LYS A 6 -12.31 -5.72 -20.13
N LEU A 7 -12.84 -4.52 -20.42
CA LEU A 7 -13.03 -3.46 -19.42
C LEU A 7 -13.91 -3.94 -18.26
N GLU A 8 -15.04 -4.57 -18.57
CA GLU A 8 -15.99 -5.06 -17.58
C GLU A 8 -15.39 -6.14 -16.69
N LYS A 9 -14.69 -7.11 -17.28
CA LYS A 9 -14.00 -8.17 -16.51
C LYS A 9 -12.92 -7.58 -15.60
N ILE A 10 -12.05 -6.74 -16.13
CA ILE A 10 -10.96 -6.11 -15.35
C ILE A 10 -11.56 -5.26 -14.23
N GLY A 11 -12.57 -4.44 -14.52
CA GLY A 11 -13.21 -3.62 -13.51
C GLY A 11 -13.81 -4.45 -12.38
N THR A 12 -14.57 -5.48 -12.73
CA THR A 12 -15.22 -6.36 -11.75
C THR A 12 -14.21 -7.11 -10.89
N GLU A 13 -13.11 -7.57 -11.49
CA GLU A 13 -12.04 -8.25 -10.75
C GLU A 13 -11.37 -7.32 -9.72
N LEU A 14 -11.08 -6.08 -10.12
CA LEU A 14 -10.34 -5.14 -9.27
C LEU A 14 -11.20 -4.46 -8.19
N PHE A 15 -12.47 -4.20 -8.51
CA PHE A 15 -13.31 -3.30 -7.71
C PHE A 15 -14.70 -3.88 -7.40
N GLY A 16 -14.98 -5.11 -7.81
CA GLY A 16 -16.24 -5.78 -7.59
C GLY A 16 -17.42 -5.14 -8.34
N PRO A 17 -18.67 -5.33 -7.87
CA PRO A 17 -19.87 -4.90 -8.57
C PRO A 17 -19.99 -3.39 -8.82
N LYS A 18 -19.25 -2.56 -8.07
CA LYS A 18 -19.27 -1.09 -8.18
C LYS A 18 -18.07 -0.54 -8.97
N TRP A 19 -17.56 -1.29 -9.93
CA TRP A 19 -16.29 -1.01 -10.60
C TRP A 19 -16.25 0.24 -11.50
N ILE A 20 -17.39 0.71 -12.01
CA ILE A 20 -17.44 1.81 -13.00
C ILE A 20 -16.78 3.08 -12.45
N THR A 21 -17.12 3.49 -11.23
CA THR A 21 -16.57 4.67 -10.55
C THR A 21 -15.05 4.59 -10.36
N PRO A 22 -14.49 3.57 -9.69
CA PRO A 22 -13.05 3.47 -9.49
C PRO A 22 -12.30 3.27 -10.82
N MET A 23 -12.85 2.51 -11.77
CA MET A 23 -12.22 2.33 -13.08
C MET A 23 -12.16 3.64 -13.87
N ALA A 24 -13.21 4.46 -13.83
CA ALA A 24 -13.22 5.78 -14.45
C ALA A 24 -12.08 6.67 -13.93
N ARG A 25 -11.81 6.62 -12.62
CA ARG A 25 -10.67 7.33 -12.01
C ARG A 25 -9.33 6.78 -12.46
N VAL A 26 -9.19 5.46 -12.58
CA VAL A 26 -7.94 4.81 -13.03
C VAL A 26 -7.57 5.25 -14.45
N ILE A 27 -8.53 5.24 -15.36
CA ILE A 27 -8.30 5.59 -16.77
C ILE A 27 -8.44 7.09 -17.06
N GLY A 28 -8.77 7.90 -16.05
CA GLY A 28 -8.88 9.36 -16.19
C GLY A 28 -10.06 9.83 -17.05
N VAL A 29 -11.18 9.10 -17.07
CA VAL A 29 -12.41 9.50 -17.80
C VAL A 29 -13.59 9.67 -16.86
N ASN A 30 -14.68 10.26 -17.37
CA ASN A 30 -15.94 10.35 -16.62
C ASN A 30 -16.66 8.99 -16.58
N GLU A 31 -17.33 8.66 -15.47
CA GLU A 31 -18.17 7.46 -15.36
C GLU A 31 -19.25 7.37 -16.45
N LEU A 32 -19.82 8.51 -16.85
CA LEU A 32 -20.78 8.59 -17.95
C LEU A 32 -20.17 8.13 -19.27
N THR A 33 -18.88 8.37 -19.49
CA THR A 33 -18.14 7.90 -20.66
C THR A 33 -18.09 6.37 -20.69
N ILE A 34 -17.76 5.74 -19.56
CA ILE A 34 -17.78 4.27 -19.44
C ILE A 34 -19.18 3.73 -19.71
N ARG A 35 -20.22 4.32 -19.10
CA ARG A 35 -21.63 3.89 -19.33
C ARG A 35 -22.06 4.05 -20.79
N ARG A 36 -21.59 5.08 -21.49
CA ARG A 36 -21.84 5.28 -22.93
C ARG A 36 -21.13 4.24 -23.78
N TRP A 37 -19.93 3.81 -23.41
CA TRP A 37 -19.25 2.69 -24.06
C TRP A 37 -20.01 1.38 -23.86
N LEU A 38 -20.40 1.06 -22.62
CA LEU A 38 -21.17 -0.16 -22.30
C LEU A 38 -22.50 -0.22 -23.05
N SER A 39 -23.18 0.91 -23.22
CA SER A 39 -24.47 0.98 -23.95
C SER A 39 -24.33 1.14 -25.48
N GLY A 40 -23.10 1.14 -26.01
CA GLY A 40 -22.84 1.33 -27.44
C GLY A 40 -23.15 2.72 -27.99
N LYS A 41 -23.49 3.69 -27.12
CA LYS A 41 -23.82 5.08 -27.49
C LYS A 41 -22.58 5.90 -27.88
N SER A 42 -21.39 5.38 -27.66
CA SER A 42 -20.12 5.98 -28.07
C SER A 42 -19.14 4.88 -28.44
N ARG A 43 -18.28 5.15 -29.43
CA ARG A 43 -17.17 4.24 -29.76
C ARG A 43 -16.20 4.19 -28.59
N VAL A 44 -15.85 2.98 -28.21
CA VAL A 44 -14.79 2.71 -27.24
C VAL A 44 -13.49 3.24 -27.82
N SER A 45 -12.84 4.15 -27.12
CA SER A 45 -11.53 4.65 -27.54
C SER A 45 -10.53 3.49 -27.62
N THR A 46 -9.61 3.53 -28.60
CA THR A 46 -8.47 2.60 -28.70
C THR A 46 -7.67 2.48 -27.40
N THR A 47 -7.75 3.52 -26.56
CA THR A 47 -7.30 3.63 -25.17
C THR A 47 -7.52 2.38 -24.30
N ILE A 48 -8.62 1.63 -24.44
CA ILE A 48 -8.83 0.45 -23.58
C ILE A 48 -7.83 -0.67 -23.88
N ALA A 49 -7.47 -0.89 -25.14
CA ALA A 49 -6.54 -1.95 -25.50
C ALA A 49 -5.08 -1.53 -25.34
N SER A 50 -4.76 -0.26 -25.63
CA SER A 50 -3.38 0.23 -25.66
C SER A 50 -2.94 0.95 -24.39
N GLU A 51 -3.84 1.61 -23.64
CA GLU A 51 -3.46 2.49 -22.53
C GLU A 51 -3.86 1.95 -21.15
N LEU A 52 -4.94 1.14 -21.08
CA LEU A 52 -5.42 0.57 -19.81
C LEU A 52 -4.37 -0.34 -19.14
N PRO A 53 -3.66 -1.25 -19.84
CA PRO A 53 -2.65 -2.10 -19.19
C PRO A 53 -1.56 -1.28 -18.50
N ASP A 54 -1.02 -0.28 -19.20
CA ASP A 54 0.05 0.57 -18.67
C ASP A 54 -0.45 1.49 -17.54
N ALA A 55 -1.68 2.01 -17.65
CA ALA A 55 -2.28 2.81 -16.59
C ALA A 55 -2.48 1.99 -15.31
N LEU A 56 -2.93 0.74 -15.44
CA LEU A 56 -3.05 -0.19 -14.32
C LEU A 56 -1.69 -0.54 -13.74
N ALA A 57 -0.73 -0.92 -14.58
CA ALA A 57 0.63 -1.26 -14.14
C ALA A 57 1.26 -0.11 -13.33
N ARG A 58 1.15 1.14 -13.82
CA ARG A 58 1.62 2.33 -13.09
C ARG A 58 0.93 2.49 -11.74
N LYS A 59 -0.40 2.34 -11.68
CA LYS A 59 -1.14 2.46 -10.41
C LYS A 59 -0.76 1.37 -9.41
N PHE A 60 -0.62 0.12 -9.85
CA PHE A 60 -0.16 -0.96 -9.00
C PHE A 60 1.25 -0.72 -8.51
N GLN A 61 2.15 -0.26 -9.38
CA GLN A 61 3.52 0.05 -8.98
C GLN A 61 3.54 1.14 -7.88
N THR A 62 2.78 2.23 -8.04
CA THR A 62 2.68 3.26 -6.99
C THR A 62 2.18 2.68 -5.66
N VAL A 63 1.19 1.78 -5.68
CA VAL A 63 0.70 1.13 -4.46
C VAL A 63 1.76 0.23 -3.82
N LEU A 64 2.51 -0.51 -4.65
CA LEU A 64 3.61 -1.34 -4.17
C LEU A 64 4.75 -0.50 -3.59
N ASP A 65 5.06 0.63 -4.20
CA ASP A 65 6.10 1.55 -3.70
C ASP A 65 5.70 2.12 -2.34
N ILE A 66 4.42 2.48 -2.13
CA ILE A 66 3.91 2.91 -0.83
C ILE A 66 3.97 1.77 0.19
N ALA A 67 3.47 0.58 -0.19
CA ALA A 67 3.45 -0.58 0.70
C ALA A 67 4.84 -1.07 1.11
N ASN A 68 5.87 -0.74 0.33
CA ASN A 68 7.26 -1.09 0.61
C ASN A 68 8.14 0.12 0.94
N SER A 69 7.54 1.28 1.22
CA SER A 69 8.27 2.54 1.40
C SER A 69 9.25 2.53 2.57
N ASP A 70 8.98 1.67 3.55
CA ASP A 70 9.75 1.46 4.78
C ASP A 70 10.40 0.07 4.84
N LYS A 71 10.40 -0.65 3.72
CA LYS A 71 11.05 -1.96 3.60
C LYS A 71 12.56 -1.78 3.50
N MET A 72 13.29 -2.47 4.36
CA MET A 72 14.74 -2.49 4.39
C MET A 72 15.28 -3.92 4.41
N ARG A 73 16.54 -4.08 4.02
CA ARG A 73 17.28 -5.30 4.32
C ARG A 73 17.68 -5.27 5.79
N GLY A 74 17.67 -6.42 6.46
CA GLY A 74 18.06 -6.50 7.87
C GLY A 74 19.44 -5.92 8.15
N ASP A 75 20.40 -6.19 7.27
CA ASP A 75 21.77 -5.66 7.38
C ASP A 75 21.86 -4.13 7.28
N ASP A 76 20.84 -3.48 6.70
CA ASP A 76 20.76 -2.02 6.58
C ASP A 76 20.01 -1.39 7.79
N VAL A 77 19.39 -2.21 8.65
CA VAL A 77 18.73 -1.74 9.88
C VAL A 77 19.78 -1.69 11.00
N THR A 78 20.15 -0.48 11.41
CA THR A 78 21.16 -0.26 12.45
C THR A 78 20.54 -0.12 13.84
N ILE A 79 21.35 -0.31 14.87
CA ILE A 79 20.93 -0.11 16.27
C ILE A 79 20.56 1.37 16.49
N GLU A 80 21.27 2.30 15.85
CA GLU A 80 20.97 3.73 15.88
C GLU A 80 19.56 4.01 15.33
N MET A 81 19.17 3.40 14.21
CA MET A 81 17.82 3.53 13.68
C MET A 81 16.75 2.96 14.61
N ILE A 82 17.03 1.83 15.25
CA ILE A 82 16.12 1.25 16.25
C ILE A 82 15.97 2.19 17.46
N ALA A 83 17.06 2.79 17.92
CA ALA A 83 17.05 3.78 18.99
C ALA A 83 16.26 5.03 18.59
N GLU A 84 16.44 5.55 17.37
CA GLU A 84 15.68 6.67 16.83
C GLU A 84 14.17 6.37 16.74
N ILE A 85 13.79 5.12 16.42
CA ILE A 85 12.38 4.70 16.45
C ILE A 85 11.85 4.73 17.89
N ALA A 86 12.60 4.19 18.86
CA ALA A 86 12.21 4.23 20.27
C ALA A 86 12.02 5.68 20.75
N GLU A 87 12.93 6.59 20.41
CA GLU A 87 12.92 7.99 20.84
C GLU A 87 11.68 8.78 20.41
N ARG A 88 10.91 8.29 19.43
CA ARG A 88 9.63 8.90 19.02
C ARG A 88 8.50 8.67 20.02
N TYR A 89 8.70 7.82 21.02
CA TYR A 89 7.69 7.45 22.00
C TYR A 89 8.13 7.77 23.42
N GLU A 90 7.17 8.14 24.26
CA GLU A 90 7.37 8.29 25.70
C GLU A 90 7.11 6.94 26.38
N PHE A 91 8.14 6.38 27.02
CA PHE A 91 8.03 5.14 27.79
C PHE A 91 7.79 5.45 29.26
N ALA A 92 7.04 4.58 29.93
CA ALA A 92 6.71 4.76 31.34
C ALA A 92 7.93 4.65 32.28
N ASP A 93 8.98 3.92 31.86
CA ASP A 93 10.29 3.88 32.52
C ASP A 93 11.41 3.44 31.53
N GLU A 94 12.66 3.51 32.00
CA GLU A 94 13.84 3.11 31.22
C GLU A 94 13.89 1.60 30.95
N GLN A 95 13.22 0.78 31.76
CA GLN A 95 13.18 -0.67 31.55
C GLN A 95 12.29 -1.02 30.36
N ASN A 96 11.13 -0.37 30.23
CA ASN A 96 10.25 -0.50 29.07
C ASN A 96 10.92 0.01 27.79
N ARG A 97 11.70 1.10 27.88
CA ARG A 97 12.49 1.59 26.74
C ARG A 97 13.52 0.56 26.28
N LYS A 98 14.29 -0.03 27.20
CA LYS A 98 15.26 -1.08 26.87
C LYS A 98 14.60 -2.32 26.29
N ALA A 99 13.50 -2.77 26.90
CA ALA A 99 12.75 -3.92 26.40
C ALA A 99 12.21 -3.70 24.98
N ALA A 100 11.77 -2.48 24.66
CA ALA A 100 11.36 -2.11 23.31
C ALA A 100 12.50 -2.19 22.30
N ILE A 101 13.68 -1.65 22.65
CA ILE A 101 14.88 -1.71 21.79
C ILE A 101 15.31 -3.16 21.58
N ASP A 102 15.33 -3.98 22.63
CA ASP A 102 15.69 -5.39 22.54
C ASP A 102 14.69 -6.18 21.67
N GLU A 103 13.38 -5.96 21.84
CA GLU A 103 12.35 -6.64 21.03
C GLU A 103 12.42 -6.19 19.56
N MET A 104 12.66 -4.91 19.28
CA MET A 104 12.86 -4.42 17.91
C MET A 104 14.11 -5.02 17.27
N ASN A 105 15.24 -5.06 17.99
CA ASN A 105 16.49 -5.63 17.49
C ASN A 105 16.34 -7.14 17.17
N ASN A 106 15.61 -7.87 18.02
CA ASN A 106 15.31 -9.28 17.78
C ASN A 106 14.28 -9.51 16.66
N ALA A 107 13.58 -8.46 16.23
CA ALA A 107 12.64 -8.49 15.12
C ALA A 107 13.27 -8.07 13.78
N VAL A 108 14.58 -7.76 13.76
CA VAL A 108 15.32 -7.51 12.52
C VAL A 108 15.67 -8.84 11.85
N TYR A 109 15.12 -9.04 10.65
CA TYR A 109 15.39 -10.19 9.77
C TYR A 109 15.87 -9.71 8.40
N GLU A 110 16.18 -10.66 7.50
CA GLU A 110 16.68 -10.37 6.14
C GLU A 110 15.84 -9.30 5.40
N VAL A 111 14.52 -9.33 5.58
CA VAL A 111 13.59 -8.28 5.16
C VAL A 111 12.86 -7.77 6.38
N THR A 112 12.96 -6.46 6.63
CA THR A 112 12.35 -5.81 7.79
C THR A 112 11.59 -4.56 7.34
N TYR A 113 10.38 -4.36 7.86
CA TYR A 113 9.61 -3.13 7.68
C TYR A 113 9.77 -2.27 8.92
N LEU A 114 10.16 -1.00 8.76
CA LEU A 114 10.33 -0.11 9.91
C LEU A 114 8.99 0.12 10.65
N SER A 115 7.86 0.03 9.95
CA SER A 115 6.53 0.10 10.57
C SER A 115 6.22 -1.07 11.52
N ASP A 116 6.83 -2.25 11.30
CA ASP A 116 6.74 -3.37 12.24
C ASP A 116 7.52 -3.05 13.53
N LEU A 117 8.71 -2.46 13.40
CA LEU A 117 9.51 -2.00 14.54
C LEU A 117 8.79 -0.87 15.30
N GLU A 118 8.19 0.09 14.60
CA GLU A 118 7.36 1.13 15.22
C GLU A 118 6.18 0.55 15.99
N SER A 119 5.56 -0.51 15.47
CA SER A 119 4.46 -1.21 16.16
C SER A 119 4.91 -1.84 17.47
N ILE A 120 6.14 -2.38 17.52
CA ILE A 120 6.77 -2.88 18.75
C ILE A 120 7.03 -1.74 19.74
N ALA A 121 7.63 -0.63 19.29
CA ALA A 121 7.90 0.52 20.14
C ALA A 121 6.60 1.08 20.74
N LYS A 122 5.57 1.26 19.91
CA LYS A 122 4.23 1.72 20.34
C LYS A 122 3.58 0.77 21.33
N LYS A 123 3.72 -0.54 21.16
CA LYS A 123 3.21 -1.54 22.10
C LYS A 123 3.84 -1.36 23.48
N TRP A 124 5.15 -1.17 23.57
CA TRP A 124 5.86 -0.95 24.84
C TRP A 124 5.58 0.40 25.48
N ALA A 125 5.47 1.46 24.67
CA ALA A 125 5.10 2.79 25.16
C ALA A 125 3.74 2.82 25.86
N ASN A 126 2.81 1.93 25.45
CA ASN A 126 1.49 1.80 26.07
C ASN A 126 1.45 0.82 27.26
N GLN A 127 2.56 0.20 27.65
CA GLN A 127 2.58 -0.67 28.84
C GLN A 127 2.73 0.14 30.13
N PRO A 128 1.90 -0.12 31.15
CA PRO A 128 2.05 0.50 32.46
C PRO A 128 3.26 -0.08 33.23
N ASN A 129 3.85 0.70 34.13
CA ASN A 129 4.89 0.23 35.05
C ASN A 129 4.35 -0.94 35.89
N LYS A 130 5.05 -2.08 35.86
CA LYS A 130 4.73 -3.26 36.69
C LYS A 130 5.33 -3.15 38.08
#